data_AF-A0A7X8N5E0-F1
#
_entry.id   AF-A0A7X8N5E0-F1
#
_cell.length_a   1.000
_cell.length_b   1.000
_cell.length_c   1.000
_cell.angle_alpha   90.00
_cell.angle_beta   90.00
_cell.angle_gamma   90.00
#
_symmetry.space_group_name_H-M   'P 1'
#
loop_
_entity.id
_entity.type
_entity.pdbx_description
1 polymer ?
#
loop_
_entity_poly.entity_id
_entity_poly.type
_entity_poly.pdbx_seq_one_letter_code
_entity_poly.pdbx_strand_id
1 'polypeptide(L)'
;MGSFKKLFLTYVAIMGLLYGMFSVLSYNSIQIKIEKLEVLEEQFIKKESEGEVPYSFKQQYTKEYQEYDRLQNRLQSFWMKWVFDFPVFKQP
;
A
#
# COMPACT_ATOMS: atom_id res chain seq x y z
N MET A 1 3.90 35.37 25.76
CA MET A 1 3.41 35.03 24.40
C MET A 1 4.47 34.39 23.48
N GLY A 2 5.76 34.75 23.53
CA GLY A 2 6.76 34.21 22.59
C GLY A 2 7.13 32.72 22.74
N SER A 3 7.07 32.16 23.96
CA SER A 3 7.45 30.75 24.21
C SER A 3 6.43 29.75 23.66
N PHE A 4 5.13 30.01 23.87
CA PHE A 4 4.05 29.13 23.38
C PHE A 4 4.03 29.03 21.85
N LYS A 5 4.25 30.14 21.13
CA LYS A 5 4.35 30.14 19.67
C LYS A 5 5.53 29.31 19.18
N LYS A 6 6.69 29.38 19.85
CA LYS A 6 7.86 28.54 19.53
C LYS A 6 7.58 27.07 19.78
N LEU A 7 7.00 26.73 20.93
CA LEU A 7 6.62 25.35 21.26
C LEU A 7 5.62 24.77 20.26
N PHE A 8 4.61 25.56 19.87
CA PHE A 8 3.64 25.16 18.87
C PHE A 8 4.28 24.92 17.50
N LEU A 9 5.18 25.81 17.05
CA LEU A 9 5.90 25.64 15.78
C LEU A 9 6.80 24.40 15.81
N THR A 10 7.51 24.15 16.91
CA THR A 10 8.33 22.94 17.07
C THR A 10 7.46 21.68 17.06
N TYR A 11 6.31 21.71 17.73
CA TYR A 11 5.36 20.61 17.72
C TYR A 11 4.85 20.30 16.31
N VAL A 12 4.43 21.33 15.56
CA VAL A 12 3.99 21.18 14.17
C VAL A 12 5.12 20.64 13.28
N ALA A 13 6.35 21.13 13.46
CA ALA A 13 7.51 20.63 12.72
C ALA A 13 7.78 19.15 13.00
N ILE A 14 7.75 18.74 14.28
CA ILE A 14 7.92 17.33 14.67
C ILE A 14 6.78 16.48 14.09
N MET A 15 5.54 16.93 14.19
CA MET A 15 4.38 16.20 13.63
C MET A 15 4.48 16.06 12.11
N GLY A 16 4.91 17.11 11.41
CA GLY A 16 5.15 17.06 9.96
C GLY A 16 6.25 16.06 9.58
N LEU A 17 7.36 16.04 10.33
CA LEU A 17 8.45 15.07 10.12
C LEU A 17 7.99 13.63 10.38
N LEU A 18 7.30 13.39 11.49
CA LEU A 18 6.76 12.07 11.81
C LEU A 18 5.77 11.61 10.75
N TYR A 19 4.84 12.47 10.35
CA TYR A 19 3.88 12.17 9.30
C TYR A 19 4.56 11.87 7.95
N GLY A 20 5.58 12.65 7.58
CA GLY A 20 6.37 12.41 6.38
C GLY A 20 7.08 11.05 6.42
N MET A 21 7.75 10.74 7.53
CA MET A 21 8.41 9.45 7.74
C MET A 21 7.40 8.29 7.65
N PHE A 22 6.28 8.40 8.36
CA PHE A 22 5.21 7.40 8.30
C PHE A 22 4.70 7.25 6.87
N SER A 23 4.48 8.34 6.15
CA SER A 23 4.02 8.31 4.75
C SER A 23 4.98 7.54 3.84
N VAL A 24 6.29 7.75 3.98
CA VAL A 24 7.30 6.98 3.22
C VAL A 24 7.22 5.49 3.56
N LEU A 25 7.10 5.14 4.85
CA LEU A 25 6.96 3.75 5.28
C LEU A 25 5.69 3.09 4.70
N SER A 26 4.58 3.82 4.69
CA SER A 26 3.34 3.34 4.09
C SER A 26 3.45 3.15 2.58
N TYR A 27 4.07 4.10 1.88
CA TYR A 27 4.31 3.98 0.45
C TYR A 27 5.16 2.75 0.13
N ASN A 28 6.28 2.55 0.84
CA ASN A 28 7.14 1.38 0.65
C ASN A 28 6.40 0.07 0.95
N SER A 29 5.56 0.05 1.99
CA SER A 29 4.71 -1.11 2.29
C SER A 29 3.73 -1.43 1.18
N ILE A 30 3.19 -0.42 0.48
CA ILE A 30 2.30 -0.63 -0.66
C ILE A 30 3.11 -1.15 -1.86
N GLN A 31 4.27 -0.56 -2.14
CA GLN A 31 5.14 -0.99 -3.24
C GLN A 31 5.58 -2.46 -3.12
N ILE A 32 5.99 -2.90 -1.93
CA ILE A 32 6.34 -4.32 -1.69
C ILE A 32 5.16 -5.25 -1.99
N LYS A 33 3.92 -4.81 -1.69
CA LYS A 33 2.72 -5.60 -1.99
C LYS A 33 2.41 -5.62 -3.49
N ILE A 34 2.65 -4.52 -4.19
CA ILE A 34 2.53 -4.43 -5.64
C ILE A 34 3.48 -5.42 -6.30
N GLU A 35 4.78 -5.37 -6.01
CA GLU A 35 5.77 -6.28 -6.59
C GLU A 35 5.39 -7.76 -6.39
N LYS A 36 4.89 -8.09 -5.19
CA LYS A 36 4.44 -9.45 -4.89
C LYS A 36 3.19 -9.84 -5.68
N LEU A 37 2.23 -8.92 -5.82
CA LEU A 37 1.01 -9.17 -6.56
C LEU A 37 1.25 -9.27 -8.08
N GLU A 38 2.17 -8.48 -8.63
CA GLU A 38 2.56 -8.57 -10.05
C GLU A 38 3.08 -9.96 -10.39
N VAL A 39 4.00 -10.48 -9.57
CA VAL A 39 4.55 -11.84 -9.74
C VAL A 39 3.46 -12.91 -9.60
N LEU A 40 2.54 -12.74 -8.63
CA LEU A 40 1.45 -13.70 -8.44
C LEU A 40 0.40 -13.62 -9.55
N GLU A 41 0.11 -12.44 -10.09
CA GLU A 41 -0.83 -12.25 -11.19
C GLU A 41 -0.30 -12.86 -12.48
N GLU A 42 0.98 -12.66 -12.80
CA GLU A 42 1.62 -13.30 -13.95
C GLU A 42 1.54 -14.83 -13.85
N GLN A 43 1.81 -15.38 -12.67
CA GLN A 43 1.67 -16.82 -12.41
C GLN A 43 0.20 -17.28 -12.47
N PHE A 44 -0.74 -16.45 -12.03
CA PHE A 44 -2.18 -16.74 -12.11
C PHE A 44 -2.61 -16.87 -13.57
N ILE A 45 -2.26 -15.91 -14.41
CA ILE A 45 -2.58 -15.88 -15.84
C ILE A 45 -2.00 -17.12 -16.54
N LYS A 46 -0.76 -17.49 -16.21
CA LYS A 46 -0.12 -18.69 -16.77
C LYS A 46 -0.83 -19.99 -16.36
N LYS A 47 -1.21 -20.13 -15.09
CA LYS A 47 -1.92 -21.33 -14.61
C LYS A 47 -3.37 -21.40 -15.12
N GLU A 48 -4.01 -20.24 -15.26
CA GLU A 48 -5.34 -20.12 -15.87
C GLU A 48 -5.31 -20.54 -17.35
N SER A 49 -4.24 -20.22 -18.08
CA SER A 49 -4.07 -20.66 -19.47
C SER A 49 -3.70 -22.15 -19.62
N GLU A 50 -3.05 -22.73 -18.61
CA GLU A 50 -2.75 -24.17 -18.52
C GLU A 50 -3.98 -25.01 -18.07
N GLY A 51 -5.09 -24.36 -17.69
CA GLY A 51 -6.38 -25.00 -17.43
C GLY A 51 -6.64 -25.40 -15.98
N GLU A 52 -5.69 -25.20 -15.06
CA GLU A 52 -5.90 -25.42 -13.62
C GLU A 52 -5.15 -24.38 -12.77
N VAL A 53 -5.90 -23.62 -11.97
CA VAL A 53 -5.33 -22.80 -10.90
C VAL A 53 -5.51 -23.56 -9.58
N PRO A 54 -4.42 -24.01 -8.91
CA PRO A 54 -4.51 -24.68 -7.63
C PRO A 54 -5.25 -23.83 -6.59
N TYR A 55 -6.15 -24.43 -5.82
CA TYR A 55 -6.93 -23.72 -4.80
C TYR A 55 -6.05 -22.96 -3.78
N SER A 56 -4.94 -23.58 -3.36
CA SER A 56 -3.96 -22.96 -2.46
C SER A 56 -3.34 -21.69 -3.05
N PHE A 57 -3.10 -21.68 -4.36
CA PHE A 57 -2.60 -20.52 -5.06
C PHE A 57 -3.65 -19.41 -5.16
N LYS A 58 -4.90 -19.77 -5.47
CA LYS A 58 -6.01 -18.80 -5.46
C LYS A 58 -6.16 -18.14 -4.10
N GLN A 59 -6.12 -18.93 -3.02
CA GLN A 59 -6.20 -18.42 -1.65
C GLN A 59 -5.05 -17.47 -1.32
N GLN A 60 -3.82 -17.80 -1.74
CA GLN A 60 -2.65 -16.93 -1.57
C GLN A 60 -2.83 -15.60 -2.30
N TYR A 61 -3.26 -15.63 -3.56
CA TYR A 61 -3.50 -14.43 -4.35
C TYR A 61 -4.58 -13.55 -3.72
N THR A 62 -5.71 -14.14 -3.31
CA THR A 62 -6.79 -13.42 -2.63
C THR A 62 -6.32 -12.75 -1.34
N LYS A 63 -5.49 -13.42 -0.54
CA LYS A 63 -4.95 -12.86 0.69
C LYS A 63 -4.09 -11.62 0.41
N GLU A 64 -3.16 -11.72 -0.54
CA GLU A 64 -2.29 -10.59 -0.89
C GLU A 64 -3.07 -9.44 -1.51
N TYR A 65 -4.07 -9.73 -2.35
CA TYR A 65 -4.97 -8.72 -2.92
C TYR A 65 -5.71 -7.95 -1.83
N GLN A 66 -6.29 -8.65 -0.85
CA GLN A 66 -6.99 -8.02 0.27
C GLN A 66 -6.07 -7.18 1.15
N GLU A 67 -4.82 -7.62 1.35
CA GLU A 67 -3.83 -6.85 2.10
C GLU A 67 -3.43 -5.57 1.36
N TYR A 68 -3.24 -5.63 0.05
CA TYR A 68 -2.98 -4.48 -0.80
C TYR A 68 -4.13 -3.47 -0.79
N ASP A 69 -5.37 -3.94 -0.99
CA ASP A 69 -6.56 -3.08 -0.95
C ASP A 69 -6.73 -2.40 0.41
N ARG A 70 -6.55 -3.14 1.50
CA ARG A 70 -6.58 -2.58 2.86
C ARG A 70 -5.51 -1.51 3.08
N LEU A 71 -4.30 -1.69 2.54
CA LEU A 71 -3.22 -0.72 2.68
C LEU A 71 -3.51 0.58 1.92
N GLN A 72 -4.11 0.49 0.74
CA GLN A 72 -4.53 1.68 -0.02
C GLN A 72 -5.69 2.43 0.63
N ASN A 73 -6.59 1.71 1.31
CA ASN A 73 -7.76 2.28 1.97
C ASN A 73 -7.48 2.86 3.37
N ARG A 74 -6.22 2.90 3.84
CA ARG A 74 -5.88 3.53 5.12
C ARG A 74 -5.96 5.06 5.02
N LEU A 75 -6.34 5.69 6.12
CA LEU A 75 -6.38 7.16 6.20
C LEU A 75 -5.02 7.82 5.89
N GLN A 76 -3.94 7.14 6.27
CA GLN A 76 -2.58 7.60 6.02
C GLN A 76 -2.18 7.59 4.53
N SER A 77 -2.74 6.68 3.74
CA SER A 77 -2.54 6.55 2.29
C SER A 77 -3.64 7.22 1.46
N PHE A 78 -4.67 7.80 2.11
CA PHE A 78 -5.80 8.42 1.41
C PHE A 78 -5.39 9.48 0.40
N TRP A 79 -4.37 10.29 0.70
CA TRP A 79 -3.87 11.31 -0.23
C TRP A 79 -2.96 10.72 -1.31
N MET A 80 -2.32 9.57 -1.04
CA MET A 80 -1.32 8.97 -1.93
C MET A 80 -1.92 8.58 -3.28
N LYS A 81 -3.19 8.18 -3.32
CA LYS A 81 -3.92 7.86 -4.56
C LYS A 81 -4.05 9.04 -5.54
N TRP A 82 -3.82 10.28 -5.07
CA TRP A 82 -3.86 11.48 -5.90
C TRP A 82 -2.46 11.92 -6.37
N VAL A 83 -1.41 11.28 -5.85
CA VAL A 83 -0.01 11.65 -6.10
C VAL A 83 0.76 10.54 -6.80
N PHE A 84 0.40 9.27 -6.54
CA PHE A 84 1.04 8.10 -7.10
C PHE A 84 0.04 7.25 -7.87
N ASP A 85 0.51 6.67 -8.98
CA ASP A 85 -0.26 5.70 -9.76
C ASP A 85 -0.09 4.30 -9.16
N PHE A 86 -1.18 3.76 -8.63
CA PHE A 86 -1.22 2.39 -8.11
C PHE A 86 -1.84 1.44 -9.14
N PRO A 87 -1.22 0.28 -9.40
CA PRO A 87 -1.72 -0.67 -10.38
C PRO A 87 -3.04 -1.31 -9.94
N VAL A 88 -3.88 -1.63 -10.92
CA VAL A 88 -5.17 -2.31 -10.74
C VAL A 88 -4.99 -3.79 -11.07
N PHE A 89 -5.05 -4.64 -10.06
CA PHE A 89 -4.97 -6.10 -10.20
C PHE A 89 -6.35 -6.71 -10.44
N LYS A 90 -6.41 -7.89 -11.08
CA LYS A 90 -7.64 -8.66 -11.30
C LYS A 90 -8.25 -9.06 -9.95
N GLN A 91 -9.54 -8.76 -9.76
CA GLN A 91 -10.25 -9.19 -8.56
C GLN A 91 -10.39 -10.74 -8.58
N PRO A 92 -10.09 -11.42 -7.46
CA PRO A 92 -10.11 -12.89 -7.35
C PRO A 92 -11.49 -13.55 -7.41
#